data_AF-A0A3P8VYT6-F1
#
_entry.id   AF-A0A3P8VYT6-F1
#
_cell.length_a   1.000
_cell.length_b   1.000
_cell.length_c   1.000
_cell.angle_alpha   90.00
_cell.angle_beta   90.00
_cell.angle_gamma   90.00
#
_symmetry.space_group_name_H-M   'P 1'
#
loop_
_entity.id
_entity.type
_entity.pdbx_description
1 polymer ?
#
loop_
_entity_poly.entity_id
_entity_poly.type
_entity_poly.pdbx_seq_one_letter_code
_entity_poly.pdbx_strand_id
1 'polypeptide(L)'
;MSETNMAVKSTLSKLLSLNGLCAIYKKQGPTSAHVLNEFKETLLKEAGVKNVNPRKRQKHDLKVGHGGTLDSPASGVLVVGVGKGTKMLSTMLTGSKKYTAVVELGKATDTLDATGKVILEKDFDHITRMDIEEKLKAFTGNIMQVPPLYSALKKDGQRMSHLMSTGQKVEPKPARAVTVYNLTLQEFEPPLFTLDIECGGGFYVRSLVDDLGKALSSCAHMKSLVRTKQSQFTLEEHTLHEEQWTLENVMRTLQPCPDTEQNEKQSKDKTKKKCDKKSELKCDKNLEEKSEQKSEENLVKTTKMENTT
;
A
#
# COMPACT_ATOMS: atom_id res chain seq x y z
N MET A 1 2.20 -28.67 38.09
CA MET A 1 2.53 -28.35 36.68
C MET A 1 4.02 -28.06 36.62
N SER A 2 4.79 -28.63 35.69
CA SER A 2 6.25 -28.43 35.62
C SER A 2 6.63 -26.99 35.26
N GLU A 3 7.75 -26.49 35.79
CA GLU A 3 8.27 -25.12 35.56
C GLU A 3 8.40 -24.77 34.07
N THR A 4 8.85 -25.73 33.26
CA THR A 4 8.96 -25.59 31.80
C THR A 4 7.62 -25.26 31.13
N ASN A 5 6.52 -25.85 31.62
CA ASN A 5 5.18 -25.58 31.09
C ASN A 5 4.64 -24.20 31.52
N MET A 6 5.11 -23.65 32.65
CA MET A 6 4.75 -22.29 33.08
C MET A 6 5.51 -21.22 32.30
N ALA A 7 6.80 -21.44 32.03
CA ALA A 7 7.62 -20.53 31.22
C ALA A 7 7.08 -20.39 29.79
N VAL A 8 6.74 -21.51 29.13
CA VAL A 8 6.15 -21.51 27.78
C VAL A 8 4.81 -20.77 27.74
N LYS A 9 3.93 -20.97 28.73
CA LYS A 9 2.66 -20.23 28.83
C LYS A 9 2.88 -18.72 28.99
N SER A 10 3.88 -18.31 29.76
CA SER A 10 4.23 -16.90 29.96
C SER A 10 4.72 -16.24 28.66
N THR A 11 5.64 -16.88 27.93
CA THR A 11 6.16 -16.36 26.66
C THR A 11 5.08 -16.29 25.58
N LEU A 12 4.23 -17.32 25.46
CA LEU A 12 3.12 -17.30 24.52
C LEU A 12 2.11 -16.20 24.85
N SER A 13 1.81 -15.97 26.14
CA SER A 13 0.93 -14.87 26.55
C SER A 13 1.51 -13.50 26.16
N LYS A 14 2.83 -13.30 26.28
CA LYS A 14 3.51 -12.08 25.85
C LYS A 14 3.44 -11.89 24.34
N LEU A 15 3.68 -12.94 23.56
CA LEU A 15 3.57 -12.88 22.10
C LEU A 15 2.16 -12.52 21.64
N LEU A 16 1.13 -13.10 22.26
CA LEU A 16 -0.26 -12.84 21.91
C LEU A 16 -0.76 -11.45 22.37
N SER A 17 -0.08 -10.80 23.31
CA SER A 17 -0.41 -9.44 23.75
C SER A 17 0.26 -8.34 22.90
N LEU A 18 1.11 -8.70 21.92
CA LEU A 18 1.75 -7.73 21.05
C LEU A 18 0.75 -7.02 20.14
N ASN A 19 0.85 -5.69 20.09
CA ASN A 19 -0.02 -4.84 19.30
C ASN A 19 0.78 -3.65 18.73
N GLY A 20 1.02 -3.64 17.42
CA GLY A 20 1.74 -2.53 16.80
C GLY A 20 2.24 -2.82 15.40
N LEU A 21 3.08 -1.93 14.90
CA LEU A 21 3.75 -2.02 13.62
C LEU A 21 5.25 -2.25 13.83
N CYS A 22 5.85 -3.13 13.05
CA CYS A 22 7.29 -3.26 12.93
C CYS A 22 7.66 -3.41 11.44
N ALA A 23 8.95 -3.40 11.14
CA ALA A 23 9.46 -3.68 9.80
C ALA A 23 10.36 -4.92 9.82
N ILE A 24 10.19 -5.78 8.82
CA ILE A 24 11.07 -6.93 8.59
C ILE A 24 11.70 -6.85 7.21
N TYR A 25 12.89 -7.42 7.07
CA TYR A 25 13.56 -7.49 5.78
C TYR A 25 12.98 -8.62 4.95
N LYS A 26 12.52 -8.31 3.75
CA LYS A 26 12.19 -9.31 2.74
C LYS A 26 13.40 -9.50 1.83
N LYS A 27 13.95 -10.72 1.77
CA LYS A 27 14.93 -11.11 0.76
C LYS A 27 14.31 -11.27 -0.64
N GLN A 28 15.15 -11.22 -1.67
CA GLN A 28 14.75 -11.53 -3.05
C GLN A 28 14.33 -13.00 -3.16
N GLY A 29 13.27 -13.29 -3.92
CA GLY A 29 12.77 -14.64 -4.19
C GLY A 29 11.37 -14.91 -3.60
N PRO A 30 11.20 -14.97 -2.26
CA PRO A 30 9.92 -15.32 -1.66
C PRO A 30 8.86 -14.23 -1.88
N THR A 31 7.59 -14.59 -1.81
CA THR A 31 6.49 -13.61 -1.81
C THR A 31 6.41 -12.89 -0.46
N SER A 32 5.85 -11.69 -0.41
CA SER A 32 5.58 -10.98 0.87
C SER A 32 4.72 -11.81 1.84
N ALA A 33 3.77 -12.61 1.32
CA ALA A 33 2.92 -13.46 2.14
C ALA A 33 3.69 -14.66 2.73
N HIS A 34 4.65 -15.21 1.97
CA HIS A 34 5.51 -16.28 2.45
C HIS A 34 6.39 -15.79 3.61
N VAL A 35 7.09 -14.66 3.43
CA VAL A 35 7.93 -14.06 4.48
C VAL A 35 7.12 -13.71 5.73
N LEU A 36 5.90 -13.18 5.57
CA LEU A 36 5.00 -12.91 6.70
C LEU A 36 4.62 -14.19 7.47
N ASN A 37 4.37 -15.29 6.77
CA ASN A 37 4.04 -16.56 7.40
C ASN A 37 5.27 -17.14 8.12
N GLU A 38 6.44 -17.09 7.50
CA GLU A 38 7.71 -17.52 8.11
C GLU A 38 8.01 -16.72 9.38
N PHE A 39 7.88 -15.39 9.34
CA PHE A 39 7.97 -14.52 10.53
C PHE A 39 7.03 -14.96 11.65
N LYS A 40 5.75 -15.22 11.31
CA LYS A 40 4.77 -15.71 12.27
C LYS A 40 5.17 -17.05 12.88
N GLU A 41 5.61 -17.99 12.05
CA GLU A 41 6.00 -19.33 12.49
C GLU A 41 7.23 -19.30 13.40
N THR A 42 8.23 -18.48 13.08
CA THR A 42 9.43 -18.28 13.89
C THR A 42 9.08 -17.79 15.29
N LEU A 43 8.25 -16.74 15.40
CA LEU A 43 7.81 -16.22 16.71
C LEU A 43 7.00 -17.24 17.52
N LEU A 44 6.14 -18.03 16.85
CA LEU A 44 5.38 -19.09 17.53
C LEU A 44 6.29 -20.21 18.03
N LYS A 45 7.30 -20.61 17.25
CA LYS A 45 8.30 -21.62 17.66
C LYS A 45 9.10 -21.13 18.86
N GLU A 46 9.55 -19.87 18.85
CA GLU A 46 10.26 -19.24 19.96
C GLU A 46 9.40 -19.18 21.24
N ALA A 47 8.09 -18.95 21.08
CA ALA A 47 7.13 -19.03 22.19
C ALA A 47 6.79 -20.47 22.65
N GLY A 48 7.48 -21.49 22.13
CA GLY A 48 7.35 -22.89 22.54
C GLY A 48 6.21 -23.67 21.86
N VAL A 49 5.64 -23.16 20.77
CA VAL A 49 4.58 -23.86 20.02
C VAL A 49 5.19 -24.94 19.12
N LYS A 50 5.04 -26.22 19.51
CA LYS A 50 5.66 -27.38 18.84
C LYS A 50 4.99 -27.83 17.55
N ASN A 51 3.69 -27.55 17.35
CA ASN A 51 2.92 -28.00 16.19
C ASN A 51 2.26 -26.81 15.48
N VAL A 52 3.02 -26.13 14.62
CA VAL A 52 2.45 -25.11 13.72
C VAL A 52 1.88 -25.80 12.48
N ASN A 53 1.03 -26.81 12.67
CA ASN A 53 0.55 -27.63 11.56
C ASN A 53 -0.58 -26.89 10.81
N PRO A 54 -0.40 -26.41 9.57
CA PRO A 54 -1.35 -25.52 8.90
C PRO A 54 -2.72 -26.16 8.63
N ARG A 55 -2.81 -27.51 8.67
CA ARG A 55 -4.04 -28.29 8.42
C ARG A 55 -4.82 -28.65 9.69
N LYS A 56 -4.22 -28.52 10.88
CA LYS A 56 -4.92 -28.68 12.17
C LYS A 56 -4.91 -27.34 12.87
N ARG A 57 -5.97 -26.54 12.66
CA ARG A 57 -6.19 -25.25 13.33
C ARG A 57 -6.39 -25.45 14.84
N GLN A 58 -5.32 -25.70 15.61
CA GLN A 58 -5.23 -25.03 16.89
C GLN A 58 -4.96 -23.56 16.56
N LYS A 59 -6.00 -22.75 16.65
CA LYS A 59 -5.98 -21.34 16.29
C LYS A 59 -5.15 -20.60 17.34
N HIS A 60 -3.82 -20.65 17.20
CA HIS A 60 -2.94 -19.76 17.92
C HIS A 60 -3.18 -18.35 17.36
N ASP A 61 -3.80 -17.49 18.17
CA ASP A 61 -4.49 -16.26 17.78
C ASP A 61 -3.55 -15.10 17.42
N LEU A 62 -2.29 -15.41 17.06
CA LEU A 62 -1.33 -14.41 16.61
C LEU A 62 -1.74 -13.89 15.23
N LYS A 63 -2.39 -12.73 15.24
CA LYS A 63 -2.81 -12.03 14.03
C LYS A 63 -1.66 -11.21 13.47
N VAL A 64 -1.27 -11.49 12.23
CA VAL A 64 -0.26 -10.73 11.50
C VAL A 64 -0.76 -10.35 10.12
N GLY A 65 -0.25 -9.25 9.57
CA GLY A 65 -0.53 -8.77 8.22
C GLY A 65 0.60 -7.88 7.73
N HIS A 66 0.69 -7.63 6.41
CA HIS A 66 1.69 -6.72 5.85
C HIS A 66 1.06 -5.45 5.25
N GLY A 67 1.79 -4.32 5.32
CA GLY A 67 1.32 -2.97 4.94
C GLY A 67 1.50 -2.59 3.48
N GLY A 68 2.02 -3.50 2.65
CA GLY A 68 2.14 -3.29 1.21
C GLY A 68 3.02 -4.34 0.57
N THR A 69 2.51 -5.01 -0.46
CA THR A 69 3.22 -6.09 -1.16
C THR A 69 4.50 -5.56 -1.81
N LEU A 70 5.60 -6.24 -1.55
CA LEU A 70 6.79 -6.25 -2.41
C LEU A 70 6.71 -7.46 -3.34
N ASP A 71 7.05 -7.22 -4.60
CA ASP A 71 7.15 -8.27 -5.61
C ASP A 71 8.19 -9.31 -5.18
N SER A 72 8.01 -10.56 -5.61
CA SER A 72 8.92 -11.66 -5.30
C SER A 72 10.39 -11.35 -5.58
N PRO A 73 10.77 -10.80 -6.77
CA PRO A 73 12.17 -10.47 -7.06
C PRO A 73 12.68 -9.21 -6.34
N ALA A 74 11.82 -8.43 -5.69
CA ALA A 74 12.25 -7.25 -4.94
C ALA A 74 12.66 -7.61 -3.51
N SER A 75 13.53 -6.82 -2.89
CA SER A 75 13.91 -6.94 -1.49
C SER A 75 13.65 -5.65 -0.70
N GLY A 76 13.93 -5.66 0.61
CA GLY A 76 13.89 -4.47 1.45
C GLY A 76 12.78 -4.48 2.49
N VAL A 77 12.40 -3.28 2.93
CA VAL A 77 11.49 -3.02 4.06
C VAL A 77 10.10 -3.61 3.78
N LEU A 78 9.61 -4.51 4.64
CA LEU A 78 8.23 -4.98 4.67
C LEU A 78 7.60 -4.63 6.01
N VAL A 79 6.70 -3.64 6.04
CA VAL A 79 5.99 -3.29 7.27
C VAL A 79 4.97 -4.37 7.63
N VAL A 80 5.03 -4.84 8.87
CA VAL A 80 4.18 -5.88 9.44
C VAL A 80 3.37 -5.30 10.59
N GLY A 81 2.08 -5.61 10.61
CA GLY A 81 1.20 -5.32 11.73
C GLY A 81 1.00 -6.58 12.55
N VAL A 82 1.18 -6.47 13.88
CA VAL A 82 0.95 -7.54 14.84
C VAL A 82 -0.25 -7.19 15.71
N GLY A 83 -1.15 -8.15 15.95
CA GLY A 83 -2.36 -7.98 16.76
C GLY A 83 -3.27 -6.87 16.21
N LYS A 84 -3.62 -5.91 17.07
CA LYS A 84 -4.39 -4.70 16.71
C LYS A 84 -3.68 -3.82 15.67
N GLY A 85 -2.35 -3.90 15.56
CA GLY A 85 -1.57 -3.18 14.54
C GLY A 85 -1.94 -3.55 13.10
N THR A 86 -2.54 -4.73 12.89
CA THR A 86 -3.09 -5.09 11.58
C THR A 86 -4.17 -4.13 11.06
N LYS A 87 -4.85 -3.39 11.96
CA LYS A 87 -5.83 -2.37 11.57
C LYS A 87 -5.20 -1.11 10.98
N MET A 88 -3.92 -0.85 11.28
CA MET A 88 -3.18 0.31 10.77
C MET A 88 -2.55 0.07 9.40
N LEU A 89 -2.52 -1.16 8.91
CA LEU A 89 -1.84 -1.51 7.65
C LEU A 89 -2.38 -0.77 6.42
N SER A 90 -3.62 -0.29 6.47
CA SER A 90 -4.20 0.53 5.39
C SER A 90 -3.46 1.87 5.21
N THR A 91 -2.94 2.47 6.28
CA THR A 91 -2.19 3.75 6.20
C THR A 91 -0.84 3.55 5.51
N MET A 92 -0.25 2.37 5.66
CA MET A 92 1.01 1.98 5.01
C MET A 92 0.86 1.82 3.48
N LEU A 93 -0.36 1.54 3.00
CA LEU A 93 -0.65 1.45 1.57
C LEU A 93 -0.58 2.83 0.90
N THR A 94 -1.09 3.87 1.58
CA THR A 94 -1.11 5.25 1.09
C THR A 94 0.16 6.04 1.41
N GLY A 95 0.92 5.63 2.44
CA GLY A 95 2.16 6.30 2.85
C GLY A 95 3.28 6.25 1.81
N SER A 96 4.25 7.15 1.96
CA SER A 96 5.41 7.26 1.06
C SER A 96 6.31 6.03 1.14
N LYS A 97 7.03 5.76 0.05
CA LYS A 97 7.95 4.64 -0.11
C LYS A 97 9.20 5.15 -0.81
N LYS A 98 10.37 4.64 -0.41
CA LYS A 98 11.63 4.87 -1.12
C LYS A 98 12.16 3.58 -1.70
N TYR A 99 12.73 3.69 -2.90
CA TYR A 99 13.29 2.57 -3.62
C TYR A 99 14.62 2.96 -4.26
N THR A 100 15.52 2.00 -4.30
CA THR A 100 16.67 2.00 -5.22
C THR A 100 16.41 0.92 -6.26
N ALA A 101 16.43 1.29 -7.53
CA ALA A 101 16.07 0.43 -8.65
C ALA A 101 17.22 0.37 -9.65
N VAL A 102 17.70 -0.84 -9.97
CA VAL A 102 18.62 -1.05 -11.08
C VAL A 102 17.81 -1.40 -12.31
N VAL A 103 18.12 -0.74 -13.43
CA VAL A 103 17.42 -0.84 -14.70
C VAL A 103 18.38 -1.33 -15.78
N GLU A 104 17.91 -2.21 -16.66
CA GLU A 104 18.65 -2.66 -17.84
C GLU A 104 17.99 -2.12 -19.11
N LEU A 105 18.74 -1.33 -19.88
CA LEU A 105 18.35 -0.79 -21.19
C LEU A 105 18.44 -1.87 -22.28
N GLY A 106 17.73 -1.62 -23.38
CA GLY A 106 17.79 -2.41 -24.60
C GLY A 106 16.95 -3.68 -24.59
N LYS A 107 16.31 -4.02 -23.46
CA LYS A 107 15.43 -5.20 -23.35
C LYS A 107 14.17 -4.91 -22.55
N ALA A 108 13.02 -5.23 -23.12
CA ALA A 108 11.74 -5.28 -22.41
C ALA A 108 11.27 -6.72 -22.19
N THR A 109 10.63 -6.96 -21.05
CA THR A 109 10.11 -8.28 -20.65
C THR A 109 8.59 -8.24 -20.42
N ASP A 110 7.92 -9.38 -20.52
CA ASP A 110 6.46 -9.50 -20.30
C ASP A 110 6.01 -9.19 -18.85
N THR A 111 6.91 -9.33 -17.86
CA THR A 111 6.67 -8.98 -16.45
C THR A 111 7.15 -7.58 -16.07
N LEU A 112 7.81 -6.87 -16.99
CA LEU A 112 8.52 -5.61 -16.78
C LEU A 112 9.67 -5.69 -15.75
N ASP A 113 10.14 -6.90 -15.46
CA ASP A 113 11.29 -7.16 -14.61
C ASP A 113 12.13 -8.34 -15.14
N ALA A 114 13.27 -8.59 -14.51
CA ALA A 114 14.23 -9.61 -14.93
C ALA A 114 13.73 -11.06 -14.81
N THR A 115 12.53 -11.30 -14.26
CA THR A 115 11.97 -12.66 -14.15
C THR A 115 11.13 -13.06 -15.37
N GLY A 116 10.77 -12.09 -16.21
CA GLY A 116 9.96 -12.30 -17.39
C GLY A 116 10.77 -12.79 -18.60
N LYS A 117 10.05 -13.13 -19.66
CA LYS A 117 10.65 -13.44 -20.97
C LYS A 117 10.90 -12.13 -21.71
N VAL A 118 12.04 -12.04 -22.39
CA VAL A 118 12.33 -10.92 -23.30
C VAL A 118 11.32 -10.97 -24.45
N ILE A 119 10.63 -9.84 -24.68
CA ILE A 119 9.61 -9.70 -25.73
C ILE A 119 10.00 -8.64 -26.78
N LEU A 120 11.00 -7.82 -26.48
CA LEU A 120 11.48 -6.76 -27.35
C LEU A 120 12.93 -6.45 -26.99
N GLU A 121 13.77 -6.34 -28.02
CA GLU A 121 15.12 -5.82 -27.91
C GLU A 121 15.25 -4.59 -28.82
N LYS A 122 15.99 -3.57 -28.35
CA LYS A 122 16.27 -2.35 -29.10
C LYS A 122 17.67 -1.86 -28.79
N ASP A 123 18.24 -1.08 -29.71
CA ASP A 123 19.49 -0.40 -29.50
C ASP A 123 19.39 0.63 -28.35
N PHE A 124 20.50 0.85 -27.65
CA PHE A 124 20.63 1.80 -26.54
C PHE A 124 21.93 2.61 -26.61
N ASP A 125 22.80 2.39 -27.60
CA ASP A 125 24.10 3.05 -27.71
C ASP A 125 23.98 4.58 -27.83
N HIS A 126 22.83 5.08 -28.31
CA HIS A 126 22.53 6.51 -28.40
C HIS A 126 22.14 7.17 -27.07
N ILE A 127 21.87 6.39 -26.02
CA ILE A 127 21.36 6.91 -24.74
C ILE A 127 22.50 7.42 -23.88
N THR A 128 22.42 8.69 -23.47
CA THR A 128 23.38 9.30 -22.55
C THR A 128 22.79 9.51 -21.16
N ARG A 129 23.67 9.80 -20.19
CA ARG A 129 23.28 10.21 -18.83
C ARG A 129 22.31 11.41 -18.87
N MET A 130 22.61 12.40 -19.69
CA MET A 130 21.83 13.63 -19.81
C MET A 130 20.43 13.35 -20.37
N ASP A 131 20.31 12.41 -21.32
CA ASP A 131 19.00 12.01 -21.85
C ASP A 131 18.11 11.42 -20.76
N ILE A 132 18.67 10.54 -19.93
CA ILE A 132 17.92 9.95 -18.80
C ILE A 132 17.49 11.05 -17.84
N GLU A 133 18.42 11.87 -17.35
CA GLU A 133 18.14 12.94 -16.40
C GLU A 133 17.08 13.92 -16.93
N GLU A 134 17.09 14.23 -18.23
CA GLU A 134 16.07 15.06 -18.86
C GLU A 134 14.69 14.36 -18.87
N LYS A 135 14.64 13.08 -19.26
CA LYS A 135 13.38 12.33 -19.28
C LYS A 135 12.78 12.13 -17.89
N LEU A 136 13.59 11.97 -16.84
CA LEU A 136 13.10 11.79 -15.46
C LEU A 136 12.19 12.95 -14.99
N LYS A 137 12.39 14.17 -15.54
CA LYS A 137 11.55 15.33 -15.22
C LYS A 137 10.07 15.10 -15.52
N ALA A 138 9.75 14.43 -16.63
CA ALA A 138 8.38 14.12 -17.03
C ALA A 138 7.71 13.04 -16.17
N PHE A 139 8.51 12.27 -15.42
CA PHE A 139 8.05 11.22 -14.51
C PHE A 139 8.04 11.65 -13.03
N THR A 140 8.31 12.92 -12.75
CA THR A 140 8.33 13.49 -11.40
C THR A 140 7.07 14.31 -11.13
N GLY A 141 6.56 14.29 -9.90
CA GLY A 141 5.33 14.99 -9.50
C GLY A 141 4.09 14.11 -9.66
N ASN A 142 2.96 14.73 -9.99
CA ASN A 142 1.70 14.01 -10.20
C ASN A 142 1.59 13.52 -11.64
N ILE A 143 1.58 12.19 -11.82
CA ILE A 143 1.56 11.55 -13.13
C ILE A 143 0.45 10.50 -13.22
N MET A 144 0.10 10.11 -14.44
CA MET A 144 -0.80 8.99 -14.71
C MET A 144 0.01 7.75 -15.04
N GLN A 145 -0.29 6.64 -14.37
CA GLN A 145 0.42 5.38 -14.58
C GLN A 145 -0.55 4.23 -14.84
N VAL A 146 -0.26 3.44 -15.87
CA VAL A 146 -0.93 2.15 -16.10
C VAL A 146 -0.27 1.09 -15.23
N PRO A 147 -1.03 0.43 -14.32
CA PRO A 147 -0.51 -0.68 -13.53
C PRO A 147 -0.03 -1.85 -14.42
N PRO A 148 1.03 -2.57 -14.04
CA PRO A 148 1.46 -3.74 -14.78
C PRO A 148 0.44 -4.87 -14.68
N LEU A 149 0.39 -5.72 -15.71
CA LEU A 149 -0.47 -6.91 -15.72
C LEU A 149 -0.13 -7.87 -14.57
N TYR A 150 1.16 -8.08 -14.33
CA TYR A 150 1.66 -8.83 -13.18
C TYR A 150 1.64 -7.97 -11.92
N SER A 151 0.45 -7.74 -11.35
CA SER A 151 0.26 -6.94 -10.14
C SER A 151 -0.65 -7.59 -9.10
N ALA A 152 -0.58 -7.05 -7.89
CA ALA A 152 -1.41 -7.44 -6.76
C ALA A 152 -2.89 -6.99 -6.88
N LEU A 153 -3.24 -6.20 -7.90
CA LEU A 153 -4.60 -5.73 -8.15
C LEU A 153 -5.55 -6.91 -8.43
N LYS A 154 -6.84 -6.70 -8.17
CA LYS A 154 -7.86 -7.71 -8.38
C LYS A 154 -8.71 -7.45 -9.62
N LYS A 155 -9.06 -8.54 -10.31
CA LYS A 155 -10.11 -8.63 -11.33
C LYS A 155 -11.00 -9.81 -10.93
N ASP A 156 -12.30 -9.53 -10.78
CA ASP A 156 -13.32 -10.53 -10.40
C ASP A 156 -12.94 -11.35 -9.15
N GLY A 157 -12.42 -10.65 -8.13
CA GLY A 157 -12.02 -11.24 -6.84
C GLY A 157 -10.64 -11.91 -6.82
N GLN A 158 -10.04 -12.21 -7.98
CA GLN A 158 -8.73 -12.86 -8.11
C GLN A 158 -7.62 -11.86 -8.39
N ARG A 159 -6.38 -12.15 -7.96
CA ARG A 159 -5.22 -11.28 -8.23
C ARG A 159 -4.81 -11.39 -9.70
N MET A 160 -4.51 -10.27 -10.35
CA MET A 160 -4.08 -10.23 -11.75
C MET A 160 -2.81 -11.05 -11.97
N SER A 161 -1.83 -11.00 -11.06
CA SER A 161 -0.64 -11.85 -11.14
C SER A 161 -0.96 -13.35 -11.16
N HIS A 162 -1.98 -13.79 -10.42
CA HIS A 162 -2.42 -15.19 -10.42
C HIS A 162 -3.04 -15.55 -11.77
N LEU A 163 -3.98 -14.72 -12.25
CA LEU A 163 -4.62 -14.92 -13.56
C LEU A 163 -3.58 -15.01 -14.69
N MET A 164 -2.61 -14.09 -14.72
CA MET A 164 -1.50 -14.09 -15.69
C MET A 164 -0.65 -15.35 -15.59
N SER A 165 -0.28 -15.78 -14.37
CA SER A 165 0.49 -17.03 -14.18
C SER A 165 -0.25 -18.30 -14.62
N THR A 166 -1.58 -18.26 -14.66
CA THR A 166 -2.42 -19.36 -15.16
C THR A 166 -2.74 -19.25 -16.66
N GLY A 167 -2.14 -18.29 -17.37
CA GLY A 167 -2.33 -18.10 -18.81
C GLY A 167 -3.66 -17.47 -19.21
N GLN A 168 -4.41 -16.89 -18.27
CA GLN A 168 -5.67 -16.21 -18.57
C GLN A 168 -5.41 -14.84 -19.20
N LYS A 169 -6.22 -14.46 -20.20
CA LYS A 169 -6.17 -13.12 -20.80
C LYS A 169 -6.69 -12.09 -19.79
N VAL A 170 -5.81 -11.16 -19.40
CA VAL A 170 -6.14 -10.07 -18.49
C VAL A 170 -5.88 -8.74 -19.19
N GLU A 171 -6.93 -7.96 -19.39
CA GLU A 171 -6.79 -6.59 -19.89
C GLU A 171 -6.14 -5.67 -18.85
N PRO A 172 -5.29 -4.73 -19.28
CA PRO A 172 -4.74 -3.69 -18.41
C PRO A 172 -5.83 -2.91 -17.68
N LYS A 173 -5.53 -2.52 -16.44
CA LYS A 173 -6.37 -1.56 -15.72
C LYS A 173 -6.14 -0.16 -16.30
N PRO A 174 -7.14 0.75 -16.25
CA PRO A 174 -6.94 2.11 -16.71
C PRO A 174 -5.82 2.81 -15.94
N ALA A 175 -5.21 3.81 -16.57
CA ALA A 175 -4.23 4.66 -15.93
C ALA A 175 -4.83 5.32 -14.68
N ARG A 176 -4.01 5.45 -13.63
CA ARG A 176 -4.41 6.08 -12.36
C ARG A 176 -3.39 7.12 -11.92
N ALA A 177 -3.86 8.12 -11.20
CA ALA A 177 -3.02 9.14 -10.61
C ALA A 177 -2.10 8.53 -9.54
N VAL A 178 -0.82 8.88 -9.61
CA VAL A 178 0.22 8.56 -8.63
C VAL A 178 1.12 9.77 -8.45
N THR A 179 1.81 9.84 -7.31
CA THR A 179 2.74 10.94 -7.01
C THR A 179 4.15 10.40 -6.85
N VAL A 180 5.10 11.03 -7.53
CA VAL A 180 6.54 10.82 -7.41
C VAL A 180 7.12 12.08 -6.77
N TYR A 181 7.58 11.96 -5.53
CA TYR A 181 8.12 13.07 -4.75
C TYR A 181 9.56 13.39 -5.13
N ASN A 182 10.38 12.36 -5.40
CA ASN A 182 11.75 12.49 -5.86
C ASN A 182 12.09 11.37 -6.82
N LEU A 183 12.84 11.68 -7.88
CA LEU A 183 13.30 10.71 -8.86
C LEU A 183 14.63 11.18 -9.43
N THR A 184 15.71 10.47 -9.09
CA THR A 184 17.08 10.89 -9.43
C THR A 184 17.90 9.72 -9.97
N LEU A 185 18.76 10.03 -10.93
CA LEU A 185 19.76 9.10 -11.44
C LEU A 185 20.99 9.10 -10.54
N GLN A 186 21.39 7.93 -10.05
CA GLN A 186 22.59 7.75 -9.24
C GLN A 186 23.77 7.35 -10.13
N GLU A 187 23.72 6.13 -10.64
CA GLU A 187 24.77 5.50 -11.45
C GLU A 187 24.29 5.30 -12.89
N PHE A 188 25.21 5.41 -13.84
CA PHE A 188 24.95 5.17 -15.26
C PHE A 188 26.15 4.45 -15.88
N GLU A 189 26.02 3.14 -16.04
CA GLU A 189 27.01 2.23 -16.61
C GLU A 189 26.31 1.31 -17.62
N PRO A 190 26.05 1.78 -18.85
CA PRO A 190 25.26 1.06 -19.84
C PRO A 190 25.70 -0.42 -20.03
N PRO A 191 24.74 -1.36 -20.16
CA PRO A 191 23.31 -1.12 -20.30
C PRO A 191 22.58 -0.83 -18.97
N LEU A 192 23.29 -0.73 -17.85
CA LEU A 192 22.69 -0.58 -16.52
C LEU A 192 22.69 0.87 -16.03
N PHE A 193 21.66 1.20 -15.25
CA PHE A 193 21.63 2.44 -14.49
C PHE A 193 20.79 2.30 -13.22
N THR A 194 21.08 3.14 -12.23
CA THR A 194 20.46 3.08 -10.90
C THR A 194 19.64 4.33 -10.64
N LEU A 195 18.36 4.15 -10.28
CA LEU A 195 17.44 5.21 -9.89
C LEU A 195 17.16 5.17 -8.39
N ASP A 196 17.14 6.35 -7.79
CA ASP A 196 16.56 6.57 -6.47
C ASP A 196 15.18 7.23 -6.61
N ILE A 197 14.19 6.64 -5.94
CA ILE A 197 12.78 6.95 -6.14
C ILE A 197 12.11 7.15 -4.78
N GLU A 198 11.44 8.28 -4.59
CA GLU A 198 10.49 8.50 -3.49
C GLU A 198 9.10 8.72 -4.08
N CYS A 199 8.12 7.91 -3.69
CA CYS A 199 6.79 7.92 -4.29
C CYS A 199 5.68 7.63 -3.28
N GLY A 200 4.44 7.94 -3.67
CA GLY A 200 3.24 7.69 -2.89
C GLY A 200 2.71 6.26 -3.02
N GLY A 201 1.56 6.01 -2.39
CA GLY A 201 0.84 4.75 -2.53
C GLY A 201 0.40 4.45 -3.97
N GLY A 202 0.50 3.17 -4.37
CA GLY A 202 0.02 2.71 -5.68
C GLY A 202 0.95 2.96 -6.87
N PHE A 203 2.14 3.52 -6.64
CA PHE A 203 3.18 3.63 -7.67
C PHE A 203 3.83 2.27 -7.97
N TYR A 204 4.03 1.97 -9.26
CA TYR A 204 4.76 0.80 -9.75
C TYR A 204 6.07 1.22 -10.40
N VAL A 205 7.19 0.85 -9.77
CA VAL A 205 8.54 1.11 -10.32
C VAL A 205 8.74 0.38 -11.66
N ARG A 206 8.19 -0.83 -11.80
CA ARG A 206 8.24 -1.60 -13.05
C ARG A 206 7.60 -0.86 -14.24
N SER A 207 6.43 -0.23 -14.04
CA SER A 207 5.80 0.60 -15.08
C SER A 207 6.61 1.85 -15.40
N LEU A 208 7.18 2.52 -14.37
CA LEU A 208 8.09 3.66 -14.59
C LEU A 208 9.23 3.28 -15.52
N VAL A 209 9.88 2.14 -15.25
CA VAL A 209 11.05 1.68 -16.01
C VAL A 209 10.69 1.39 -17.47
N ASP A 210 9.58 0.69 -17.71
CA ASP A 210 9.10 0.40 -19.06
C ASP A 210 8.77 1.69 -19.84
N ASP A 211 8.07 2.63 -19.20
CA ASP A 211 7.69 3.90 -19.82
C ASP A 211 8.91 4.82 -20.06
N LEU A 212 9.90 4.82 -19.16
CA LEU A 212 11.16 5.53 -19.33
C LEU A 212 11.95 4.97 -20.51
N GLY A 213 12.02 3.64 -20.65
CA GLY A 213 12.65 2.99 -21.81
C GLY A 213 12.04 3.44 -23.14
N LYS A 214 10.70 3.51 -23.22
CA LYS A 214 9.99 4.03 -24.39
C LYS A 214 10.29 5.50 -24.64
N ALA A 215 10.31 6.33 -23.59
CA ALA A 215 10.59 7.76 -23.70
C ALA A 215 12.03 8.06 -24.19
N LEU A 216 12.96 7.14 -23.96
CA LEU A 216 14.34 7.17 -24.47
C LEU A 216 14.47 6.58 -25.90
N SER A 217 13.34 6.32 -26.56
CA SER A 217 13.28 5.68 -27.89
C SER A 217 13.91 4.28 -27.93
N SER A 218 14.00 3.60 -26.79
CA SER A 218 14.48 2.22 -26.67
C SER A 218 13.45 1.36 -25.93
N CYS A 219 13.91 0.43 -25.10
CA CYS A 219 13.12 -0.33 -24.15
C CYS A 219 13.97 -0.65 -22.91
N ALA A 220 13.33 -0.99 -21.80
CA ALA A 220 14.02 -1.31 -20.56
C ALA A 220 13.17 -2.23 -19.69
N HIS A 221 13.82 -2.90 -18.74
CA HIS A 221 13.13 -3.63 -17.67
C HIS A 221 13.84 -3.44 -16.33
N MET A 222 13.10 -3.66 -15.25
CA MET A 222 13.65 -3.56 -13.91
C MET A 222 14.54 -4.77 -13.59
N LYS A 223 15.84 -4.55 -13.41
CA LYS A 223 16.82 -5.60 -13.11
C LYS A 223 16.76 -6.04 -11.65
N SER A 224 16.75 -5.08 -10.73
CA SER A 224 16.62 -5.32 -9.30
C SER A 224 15.89 -4.15 -8.63
N LEU A 225 15.31 -4.43 -7.46
CA LEU A 225 14.56 -3.42 -6.71
C LEU A 225 14.72 -3.65 -5.21
N VAL A 226 15.15 -2.62 -4.50
CA VAL A 226 15.21 -2.60 -3.04
C VAL A 226 14.29 -1.50 -2.53
N ARG A 227 13.30 -1.83 -1.70
CA ARG A 227 12.53 -0.83 -0.96
C ARG A 227 13.31 -0.43 0.28
N THR A 228 13.93 0.74 0.25
CA THR A 228 14.74 1.29 1.34
C THR A 228 13.91 1.94 2.44
N LYS A 229 12.66 2.33 2.14
CA LYS A 229 11.74 2.93 3.13
C LYS A 229 10.28 2.62 2.85
N GLN A 230 9.48 2.47 3.91
CA GLN A 230 8.02 2.52 3.85
C GLN A 230 7.47 3.31 5.04
N SER A 231 6.82 4.44 4.75
CA SER A 231 6.36 5.40 5.76
C SER A 231 7.53 5.79 6.68
N GLN A 232 7.44 5.63 8.00
CA GLN A 232 8.52 5.93 8.92
C GLN A 232 9.62 4.86 8.99
N PHE A 233 9.39 3.67 8.45
CA PHE A 233 10.31 2.53 8.59
C PHE A 233 11.37 2.54 7.50
N THR A 234 12.64 2.63 7.89
CA THR A 234 13.82 2.60 7.02
C THR A 234 14.50 1.23 7.07
N LEU A 235 15.23 0.90 6.00
CA LEU A 235 15.98 -0.35 5.89
C LEU A 235 17.09 -0.42 6.93
N GLU A 236 17.75 0.70 7.18
CA GLU A 236 18.96 0.78 7.99
C GLU A 236 18.66 0.77 9.50
N GLU A 237 17.58 1.44 9.94
CA GLU A 237 17.35 1.67 11.37
C GLU A 237 16.27 0.76 11.97
N HIS A 238 15.26 0.38 11.18
CA HIS A 238 14.03 -0.20 11.72
C HIS A 238 13.82 -1.67 11.34
N THR A 239 14.55 -2.19 10.37
CA THR A 239 14.20 -3.43 9.69
C THR A 239 14.88 -4.63 10.34
N LEU A 240 14.08 -5.59 10.82
CA LEU A 240 14.59 -6.84 11.38
C LEU A 240 14.84 -7.89 10.31
N HIS A 241 16.07 -8.41 10.26
CA HIS A 241 16.44 -9.56 9.44
C HIS A 241 16.01 -10.89 10.09
N GLU A 242 16.02 -11.97 9.31
CA GLU A 242 15.44 -13.28 9.68
C GLU A 242 16.02 -13.84 10.98
N GLU A 243 17.33 -13.71 11.13
CA GLU A 243 18.11 -14.09 12.32
C GLU A 243 17.80 -13.24 13.56
N GLN A 244 17.13 -12.09 13.38
CA GLN A 244 16.76 -11.16 14.44
C GLN A 244 15.29 -11.27 14.83
N TRP A 245 14.51 -12.20 14.25
CA TRP A 245 13.08 -12.38 14.54
C TRP A 245 12.85 -13.09 15.88
N THR A 246 13.33 -12.45 16.96
CA THR A 246 13.08 -12.85 18.34
C THR A 246 11.96 -12.00 18.95
N LEU A 247 11.25 -12.56 19.93
CA LEU A 247 10.19 -11.86 20.66
C LEU A 247 10.71 -10.58 21.29
N GLU A 248 11.92 -10.62 21.85
CA GLU A 248 12.59 -9.46 22.44
C GLU A 248 12.85 -8.35 21.40
N ASN A 249 13.44 -8.68 20.25
CA ASN A 249 13.73 -7.70 19.20
C ASN A 249 12.46 -7.12 18.59
N VAL A 250 11.44 -7.96 18.39
CA VAL A 250 10.13 -7.50 17.93
C VAL A 250 9.53 -6.54 18.95
N MET A 251 9.50 -6.89 20.25
CA MET A 251 8.98 -6.01 21.30
C MET A 251 9.72 -4.66 21.35
N ARG A 252 11.04 -4.65 21.18
CA ARG A 252 11.86 -3.43 21.19
C ARG A 252 11.56 -2.51 20.01
N THR A 253 11.30 -3.08 18.84
CA THR A 253 11.08 -2.32 17.58
C THR A 253 9.60 -2.04 17.29
N LEU A 254 8.69 -2.67 18.04
CA LEU A 254 7.26 -2.54 17.83
C LEU A 254 6.81 -1.11 18.14
N GLN A 255 6.44 -0.38 17.10
CA GLN A 255 5.80 0.91 17.25
C GLN A 255 4.35 0.70 17.67
N PRO A 256 3.93 1.20 18.84
CA PRO A 256 2.59 1.01 19.34
C PRO A 256 1.57 1.69 18.43
N CYS A 257 0.35 1.15 18.42
CA CYS A 257 -0.76 1.85 17.79
C CYS A 257 -1.06 3.11 18.60
N PRO A 258 -1.28 4.29 17.99
CA PRO A 258 -1.90 5.40 18.70
C PRO A 258 -3.24 4.89 19.23
N ASP A 259 -3.45 4.98 20.56
CA ASP A 259 -4.65 4.44 21.19
C ASP A 259 -5.90 5.02 20.52
N THR A 260 -6.61 4.15 19.80
CA THR A 260 -7.87 4.48 19.14
C THR A 260 -8.99 4.86 20.13
N GLU A 261 -8.75 4.77 21.44
CA GLU A 261 -9.74 5.04 22.48
C GLU A 261 -10.11 6.52 22.64
N GLN A 262 -9.29 7.45 22.14
CA GLN A 262 -9.63 8.89 22.23
C GLN A 262 -10.45 9.41 21.04
N ASN A 263 -10.50 8.69 19.91
CA ASN A 263 -11.27 9.14 18.73
C ASN A 263 -12.72 8.65 18.67
N GLU A 264 -13.12 7.68 19.51
CA GLU A 264 -14.54 7.27 19.62
C GLU A 264 -15.37 8.23 20.50
N LYS A 265 -14.75 8.94 21.46
CA LYS A 265 -15.45 9.95 22.28
C LYS A 265 -15.77 11.22 21.48
N GLN A 266 -14.92 11.62 20.53
CA GLN A 266 -15.22 12.79 19.67
C GLN A 266 -16.22 12.50 18.54
N SER A 267 -16.36 11.24 18.11
CA SER A 267 -17.35 10.86 17.09
C SER A 267 -18.74 10.62 17.67
N LYS A 268 -18.86 10.15 18.92
CA LYS A 268 -20.17 10.08 19.61
C LYS A 268 -20.73 11.47 19.96
N ASP A 269 -19.88 12.43 20.30
CA ASP A 269 -20.32 13.79 20.63
C ASP A 269 -20.70 14.62 19.37
N LYS A 270 -20.02 14.38 18.23
CA LYS A 270 -20.43 14.93 16.93
C LYS A 270 -21.71 14.30 16.38
N THR A 271 -22.00 13.03 16.68
CA THR A 271 -23.24 12.39 16.22
C THR A 271 -24.44 12.84 17.05
N LYS A 272 -24.25 13.14 18.34
CA LYS A 272 -25.30 13.72 19.20
C LYS A 272 -25.61 15.18 18.81
N LYS A 273 -24.57 16.03 18.65
CA LYS A 273 -24.75 17.42 18.16
C LYS A 273 -25.34 17.55 16.75
N LYS A 274 -25.16 16.54 15.87
CA LYS A 274 -25.73 16.54 14.52
C LYS A 274 -27.18 16.03 14.50
N CYS A 275 -27.64 15.33 15.53
CA CYS A 275 -29.05 14.96 15.71
C CYS A 275 -29.85 16.16 16.23
N ASP A 276 -29.31 16.88 17.22
CA ASP A 276 -30.00 18.03 17.84
C ASP A 276 -30.10 19.25 16.89
N LYS A 277 -29.07 19.50 16.05
CA LYS A 277 -29.15 20.55 15.01
C LYS A 277 -30.11 20.22 13.85
N LYS A 278 -30.43 18.94 13.63
CA LYS A 278 -31.35 18.52 12.56
C LYS A 278 -32.82 18.64 12.97
N SER A 279 -33.12 18.66 14.28
CA SER A 279 -34.46 18.96 14.80
C SER A 279 -34.74 20.47 14.84
N GLU A 280 -33.74 21.32 15.11
CA GLU A 280 -33.91 22.78 15.08
C GLU A 280 -34.08 23.32 13.64
N LEU A 281 -33.24 22.89 12.68
CA LEU A 281 -33.37 23.32 11.27
C LEU A 281 -34.63 22.79 10.55
N LYS A 282 -35.36 21.82 11.13
CA LYS A 282 -36.64 21.34 10.60
C LYS A 282 -37.84 22.13 11.14
N CYS A 283 -37.67 22.90 12.22
CA CYS A 283 -38.70 23.82 12.70
C CYS A 283 -38.71 25.13 11.91
N ASP A 284 -37.53 25.67 11.57
CA ASP A 284 -37.44 26.97 10.89
C ASP A 284 -37.88 26.93 9.42
N LYS A 285 -37.64 25.82 8.71
CA LYS A 285 -38.09 25.67 7.31
C LYS A 285 -39.61 25.53 7.15
N ASN A 286 -40.33 25.14 8.20
CA ASN A 286 -41.79 25.08 8.19
C ASN A 286 -42.46 26.45 8.44
N LEU A 287 -41.69 27.46 8.86
CA LEU A 287 -42.18 28.83 9.07
C LEU A 287 -42.00 29.70 7.81
N GLU A 288 -40.93 29.49 7.04
CA GLU A 288 -40.72 30.20 5.76
C GLU A 288 -41.65 29.68 4.64
N GLU A 289 -41.84 28.37 4.49
CA GLU A 289 -42.75 27.80 3.46
C GLU A 289 -44.24 28.15 3.69
N LYS A 290 -44.63 28.48 4.93
CA LYS A 290 -45.99 28.98 5.23
C LYS A 290 -46.18 30.48 4.94
N SER A 291 -45.10 31.22 4.76
CA SER A 291 -45.15 32.65 4.41
C SER A 291 -45.22 32.89 2.90
N GLU A 292 -44.62 32.00 2.10
CA GLU A 292 -44.62 32.09 0.63
C GLU A 292 -45.90 31.54 -0.01
N GLN A 293 -46.59 30.57 0.61
CA GLN A 293 -47.91 30.11 0.14
C GLN A 293 -49.04 31.12 0.39
N LYS A 294 -48.85 32.10 1.30
CA LYS A 294 -49.83 33.17 1.58
C LYS A 294 -49.69 34.40 0.68
N SER A 295 -48.55 34.59 0.03
CA SER A 295 -48.33 35.67 -0.95
C SER A 295 -48.81 35.29 -2.35
N GLU A 296 -48.71 34.02 -2.75
CA GLU A 296 -49.19 33.55 -4.05
C GLU A 296 -50.73 33.42 -4.13
N GLU A 297 -51.42 33.06 -3.04
CA GLU A 297 -52.90 33.04 -3.02
C GLU A 297 -53.54 34.45 -3.04
N ASN A 298 -52.81 35.49 -2.65
CA ASN A 298 -53.29 36.88 -2.73
C ASN A 298 -53.05 37.54 -4.09
N LEU A 299 -52.10 37.05 -4.89
CA LEU A 299 -51.84 37.61 -6.23
C LEU A 299 -52.83 37.10 -7.29
N VAL A 300 -53.39 35.89 -7.09
CA VAL A 300 -54.39 35.27 -7.98
C VAL A 300 -55.81 35.82 -7.74
N LYS A 301 -56.09 36.44 -6.59
CA LYS A 301 -57.39 37.08 -6.29
C LYS A 301 -57.50 38.51 -6.84
N THR A 302 -56.40 39.18 -7.13
CA THR A 302 -56.39 40.57 -7.63
C THR A 302 -56.47 40.65 -9.16
N THR A 303 -56.09 39.58 -9.89
CA THR A 303 -56.18 39.52 -11.37
C THR A 303 -57.53 39.05 -11.91
N LYS A 304 -58.51 38.76 -11.05
CA LYS A 304 -59.88 38.36 -11.44
C LYS A 304 -60.94 39.45 -11.26
N MET A 305 -60.56 40.69 -10.91
CA MET A 305 -61.50 41.83 -10.79
C MET A 305 -61.32 42.94 -11.83
N GLU A 306 -60.40 42.82 -12.80
CA GLU A 306 -60.21 43.83 -13.86
C GLU A 306 -60.76 43.43 -15.24
N ASN A 307 -61.47 42.30 -15.35
CA ASN A 307 -62.18 41.91 -16.58
C ASN A 307 -63.69 41.78 -16.33
N THR A 308 -64.33 42.83 -15.81
CA THR A 308 -65.78 43.04 -15.95
C THR A 308 -66.14 44.52 -15.74
N THR A 309 -65.88 45.36 -16.73
CA THR A 309 -66.74 46.50 -17.13
C THR A 309 -66.39 46.86 -18.58
#